data_AF-A0A7S3IP21-F1
#
_entry.id   AF-A0A7S3IP21-F1
#
_cell.length_a   1.000
_cell.length_b   1.000
_cell.length_c   1.000
_cell.angle_alpha   90.00
_cell.angle_beta   90.00
_cell.angle_gamma   90.00
#
_symmetry.space_group_name_H-M   'P 1'
#
loop_
_entity.id
_entity.type
_entity.pdbx_description
1 polymer ?
#
loop_
_entity_poly.entity_id
_entity_poly.type
_entity_poly.pdbx_seq_one_letter_code
_entity_poly.pdbx_strand_id
1 'polypeptide(L)'
;MERAVFRHLVVYGEPGSGKMSLVDLLKDTDQRSIVVTLEETFDSKNLVGTYVCNETGEFVFKKGPLTVAAEEGMWLVLRGVEQAPPDLLSFLLPLVQDNQLEVSSTFSIKPKLGFRMIAICQGDPSDEHLQPLKTTSVAPFLAELSAVTLKPLEGREDFKEILQTKFPYLTSIPWLANFVLEAKDFLDSKLASFKGQLLDHKPFSVKQLFRVCQRINSILSSIVDLEHPGSLFLSSATARDILTDMVDVFLAYLYDKRIKTILVSALVVEVFNPACLQNSQTQIDPQELVDYLLEQTRDFGISQHSHYFGRAKPVEIANPEVQSEDFVFTSTTLRLVEQVSVALEHHESVLLVGETGTGKTTAVQELAKLRGKRLHVFNLNQNTDSSDLLGGFKPVDIKFLMKPTYGLFLGLFRRLFPADKNRTFLELAQ
;
A
#
# COMPACT_ATOMS: atom_id res chain seq x y z
N MET A 1 5.51 5.51 45.89
CA MET A 1 5.98 5.38 44.50
C MET A 1 5.20 4.24 43.86
N GLU A 2 4.03 4.56 43.32
CA GLU A 2 3.17 3.58 42.65
C GLU A 2 3.93 3.03 41.44
N ARG A 3 4.07 1.70 41.37
CA ARG A 3 4.41 1.04 40.11
C ARG A 3 3.29 1.42 39.14
N ALA A 4 3.54 2.37 38.23
CA ALA A 4 2.69 2.54 37.07
C ALA A 4 2.69 1.19 36.35
N VAL A 5 1.60 0.44 36.48
CA VAL A 5 1.43 -0.84 35.79
C VAL A 5 1.27 -0.49 34.31
N PHE A 6 2.37 -0.49 33.58
CA PHE A 6 2.37 -0.28 32.14
C PHE A 6 1.73 -1.50 31.49
N ARG A 7 0.39 -1.49 31.39
CA ARG A 7 -0.35 -2.56 30.72
C ARG A 7 -0.14 -2.45 29.22
N HIS A 8 0.10 -3.59 28.61
CA HIS A 8 0.11 -3.74 27.15
C HIS A 8 -1.32 -3.59 26.61
N LEU A 9 -1.43 -3.25 25.33
CA LEU A 9 -2.70 -2.84 24.72
C LEU A 9 -3.07 -3.77 23.57
N VAL A 10 -4.37 -3.98 23.38
CA VAL A 10 -4.94 -4.54 22.15
C VAL A 10 -5.96 -3.57 21.58
N VAL A 11 -5.86 -3.29 20.29
CA VAL A 11 -6.76 -2.39 19.56
C VAL A 11 -7.61 -3.21 18.60
N TYR A 12 -8.91 -3.26 18.87
CA TYR A 12 -9.94 -3.89 18.05
C TYR A 12 -10.62 -2.87 17.14
N GLY A 13 -11.28 -3.35 16.07
CA GLY A 13 -12.08 -2.52 15.19
C GLY A 13 -12.19 -3.09 13.77
N GLU A 14 -13.03 -2.48 12.95
CA GLU A 14 -13.21 -2.93 11.56
C GLU A 14 -11.98 -2.68 10.66
N PRO A 15 -11.87 -3.37 9.51
CA PRO A 15 -10.86 -3.08 8.52
C PRO A 15 -10.95 -1.63 8.03
N GLY A 16 -9.84 -0.89 8.10
CA GLY A 16 -9.77 0.48 7.58
C GLY A 16 -10.25 1.56 8.55
N SER A 17 -10.62 1.23 9.78
CA SER A 17 -11.07 2.20 10.79
C SER A 17 -9.96 3.13 11.33
N GLY A 18 -8.70 2.94 10.93
CA GLY A 18 -7.60 3.83 11.30
C GLY A 18 -6.81 3.42 12.54
N LYS A 19 -6.92 2.16 12.98
CA LYS A 19 -6.19 1.60 14.14
C LYS A 19 -4.69 1.90 14.16
N MET A 20 -4.02 1.77 13.01
CA MET A 20 -2.59 2.09 12.89
C MET A 20 -2.35 3.60 13.03
N SER A 21 -3.18 4.43 12.41
CA SER A 21 -3.10 5.88 12.50
C SER A 21 -3.29 6.38 13.94
N LEU A 22 -4.14 5.70 14.73
CA LEU A 22 -4.28 5.98 16.16
C LEU A 22 -2.98 5.68 16.91
N VAL A 23 -2.37 4.52 16.65
CA VAL A 23 -1.09 4.15 17.27
C VAL A 23 0.02 5.12 16.89
N ASP A 24 0.05 5.59 15.64
CA ASP A 24 1.00 6.60 15.18
C ASP A 24 0.77 7.98 15.83
N LEU A 25 -0.49 8.37 16.04
CA LEU A 25 -0.84 9.64 16.70
C LEU A 25 -0.47 9.66 18.18
N LEU A 26 -0.60 8.53 18.87
CA LEU A 26 -0.30 8.41 20.29
C LEU A 26 1.21 8.41 20.59
N LYS A 27 2.07 8.29 19.58
CA LYS A 27 3.51 8.38 19.77
C LYS A 27 3.88 9.85 19.99
N ASP A 28 4.44 10.13 21.15
CA ASP A 28 5.17 11.39 21.37
C ASP A 28 6.36 11.47 20.39
N THR A 29 6.86 12.68 20.14
CA THR A 29 7.94 12.95 19.17
C THR A 29 9.23 12.14 19.42
N ASP A 30 9.49 11.73 20.66
CA ASP A 30 10.65 10.91 21.04
C ASP A 30 10.37 9.40 21.10
N GLN A 31 9.10 8.98 20.99
CA GLN A 31 8.73 7.58 21.16
C GLN A 31 8.80 6.82 19.83
N ARG A 32 9.83 5.97 19.71
CA ARG A 32 9.98 5.08 18.54
C ARG A 32 9.11 3.84 18.66
N SER A 33 8.76 3.28 17.52
CA SER A 33 8.01 2.02 17.44
C SER A 33 8.55 1.09 16.38
N ILE A 34 8.51 -0.20 16.64
CA ILE A 34 8.80 -1.25 15.68
C ILE A 34 7.48 -1.97 15.36
N VAL A 35 7.14 -2.06 14.09
CA VAL A 35 5.93 -2.76 13.61
C VAL A 35 6.34 -4.11 13.08
N VAL A 36 5.76 -5.18 13.63
CA VAL A 36 5.97 -6.56 13.19
C VAL A 36 4.64 -7.12 12.72
N THR A 37 4.62 -7.65 11.50
CA THR A 37 3.48 -8.41 10.98
C THR A 37 3.73 -9.88 11.24
N LEU A 38 2.85 -10.49 12.00
CA LEU A 38 2.85 -11.92 12.29
C LEU A 38 2.11 -12.66 11.19
N GLU A 39 2.65 -13.81 10.83
CA GLU A 39 2.16 -14.71 9.78
C GLU A 39 2.13 -16.15 10.34
N GLU A 40 1.40 -17.06 9.70
CA GLU A 40 1.24 -18.45 10.17
C GLU A 40 2.56 -19.24 10.24
N THR A 41 3.58 -18.82 9.50
CA THR A 41 4.90 -19.47 9.48
C THR A 41 5.94 -18.73 10.33
N PHE A 42 5.52 -17.73 11.12
CA PHE A 42 6.43 -16.85 11.84
C PHE A 42 7.12 -17.54 13.03
N ASP A 43 8.45 -17.66 13.01
CA ASP A 43 9.26 -18.23 14.10
C ASP A 43 9.54 -17.18 15.21
N SER A 44 9.53 -17.59 16.48
CA SER A 44 9.90 -16.77 17.64
C SER A 44 11.33 -16.22 17.55
N LYS A 45 12.22 -16.96 16.88
CA LYS A 45 13.58 -16.52 16.57
C LYS A 45 13.62 -15.25 15.71
N ASN A 46 12.67 -15.07 14.80
CA ASN A 46 12.58 -13.85 13.99
C ASN A 46 12.20 -12.64 14.82
N LEU A 47 11.52 -12.85 15.95
CA LEU A 47 11.13 -11.79 16.88
C LEU A 47 12.26 -11.43 17.84
N VAL A 48 12.90 -12.45 18.42
CA VAL A 48 13.91 -12.29 19.47
C VAL A 48 15.31 -12.06 18.92
N GLY A 49 15.66 -12.72 17.83
CA GLY A 49 16.99 -12.70 17.27
C GLY A 49 17.61 -14.08 17.16
N THR A 50 18.65 -14.17 16.35
CA THR A 50 19.36 -15.40 16.03
C THR A 50 20.87 -15.18 16.05
N TYR A 51 21.62 -16.25 16.29
CA TYR A 51 23.07 -16.22 16.07
C TYR A 51 23.35 -16.31 14.59
N VAL A 52 24.10 -15.34 14.08
CA VAL A 52 24.49 -15.25 12.67
C VAL A 52 26.02 -15.29 12.60
N CYS A 53 26.53 -16.02 11.62
CA CYS A 53 27.95 -16.05 11.33
C CYS A 53 28.35 -14.74 10.63
N ASN A 54 29.28 -13.98 11.21
CA ASN A 54 29.81 -12.77 10.59
C ASN A 54 30.78 -13.13 9.44
N GLU A 55 31.26 -12.12 8.72
CA GLU A 55 32.20 -12.30 7.59
C GLU A 55 33.53 -12.97 8.01
N THR A 56 33.87 -12.94 9.30
CA THR A 56 35.08 -13.56 9.86
C THR A 56 34.85 -14.99 10.36
N GLY A 57 33.62 -15.52 10.30
CA GLY A 57 33.30 -16.88 10.72
C GLY A 57 32.87 -17.02 12.19
N GLU A 58 32.73 -15.92 12.92
CA GLU A 58 32.30 -15.90 14.32
C GLU A 58 30.78 -15.79 14.44
N PHE A 59 30.20 -16.53 15.39
CA PHE A 59 28.76 -16.46 15.67
C PHE A 59 28.44 -15.27 16.57
N VAL A 60 27.83 -14.24 15.98
CA VAL A 60 27.37 -13.04 16.69
C VAL A 60 25.85 -13.09 16.84
N PHE A 61 25.35 -12.84 18.06
CA PHE A 61 23.91 -12.73 18.28
C PHE A 61 23.37 -11.46 17.63
N LYS A 62 22.53 -11.61 16.60
CA LYS A 62 21.82 -10.50 16.00
C LYS A 62 20.44 -10.36 16.65
N LYS A 63 20.25 -9.23 17.33
CA LYS A 63 19.01 -8.90 18.03
C LYS A 63 17.84 -8.78 17.05
N GLY A 64 16.73 -9.41 17.39
CA GLY A 64 15.47 -9.29 16.68
C GLY A 64 14.69 -8.04 17.10
N PRO A 65 13.58 -7.73 16.40
CA PRO A 65 12.77 -6.54 16.63
C PRO A 65 12.23 -6.43 18.06
N LEU A 66 11.83 -7.53 18.70
CA LEU A 66 11.37 -7.50 20.09
C LEU A 66 12.52 -7.16 21.03
N THR A 67 13.68 -7.79 20.85
CA THR A 67 14.84 -7.55 21.71
C THR A 67 15.31 -6.09 21.61
N VAL A 68 15.38 -5.55 20.40
CA VAL A 68 15.72 -4.13 20.18
C VAL A 68 14.67 -3.22 20.81
N ALA A 69 13.38 -3.48 20.59
CA ALA A 69 12.32 -2.68 21.18
C ALA A 69 12.36 -2.69 22.71
N ALA A 70 12.57 -3.86 23.31
CA ALA A 70 12.63 -4.01 24.76
C ALA A 70 13.86 -3.32 25.37
N GLU A 71 15.03 -3.47 24.76
CA GLU A 71 16.27 -2.85 25.24
C GLU A 71 16.31 -1.33 25.07
N GLU A 72 15.64 -0.80 24.04
CA GLU A 72 15.57 0.64 23.77
C GLU A 72 14.32 1.30 24.38
N GLY A 73 13.39 0.53 24.95
CA GLY A 73 12.15 1.07 25.54
C GLY A 73 11.14 1.55 24.48
N MET A 74 11.22 1.03 23.26
CA MET A 74 10.32 1.38 22.16
C MET A 74 8.96 0.68 22.27
N TRP A 75 7.98 1.14 21.49
CA TRP A 75 6.74 0.39 21.33
C TRP A 75 6.90 -0.73 20.30
N LEU A 76 6.38 -1.91 20.60
CA LEU A 76 6.29 -3.03 19.67
C LEU A 76 4.84 -3.19 19.22
N VAL A 77 4.57 -2.93 17.94
CA VAL A 77 3.23 -3.06 17.35
C VAL A 77 3.13 -4.38 16.61
N LEU A 78 2.28 -5.29 17.08
CA LEU A 78 2.04 -6.59 16.48
C LEU A 78 0.79 -6.53 15.60
N ARG A 79 0.95 -6.86 14.31
CA ARG A 79 -0.14 -6.97 13.34
C ARG A 79 -0.37 -8.44 13.01
N GLY A 80 -1.62 -8.81 12.71
CA GLY A 80 -1.92 -10.19 12.27
C GLY A 80 -1.81 -11.21 13.41
N VAL A 81 -2.03 -10.79 14.67
CA VAL A 81 -1.97 -11.67 15.84
C VAL A 81 -2.92 -12.86 15.73
N GLU A 82 -4.00 -12.72 14.96
CA GLU A 82 -4.99 -13.77 14.71
C GLU A 82 -4.47 -14.91 13.82
N GLN A 83 -3.45 -14.63 13.01
CA GLN A 83 -2.78 -15.59 12.13
C GLN A 83 -1.47 -16.10 12.76
N ALA A 84 -1.13 -15.64 13.96
CA ALA A 84 0.12 -16.01 14.60
C ALA A 84 0.07 -17.46 15.12
N PRO A 85 1.19 -18.21 15.07
CA PRO A 85 1.27 -19.55 15.65
C PRO A 85 0.95 -19.52 17.16
N PRO A 86 0.23 -20.51 17.69
CA PRO A 86 -0.08 -20.59 19.11
C PRO A 86 1.18 -20.61 19.98
N ASP A 87 2.19 -21.36 19.55
CA ASP A 87 3.47 -21.51 20.26
C ASP A 87 4.20 -20.16 20.41
N LEU A 88 4.10 -19.29 19.39
CA LEU A 88 4.67 -17.95 19.43
C LEU A 88 3.97 -17.07 20.46
N LEU A 89 2.64 -17.13 20.54
CA LEU A 89 1.87 -16.35 21.49
C LEU A 89 2.06 -16.83 22.93
N SER A 90 2.12 -18.15 23.14
CA SER A 90 2.47 -18.75 24.43
C SER A 90 3.89 -18.35 24.86
N PHE A 91 4.83 -18.28 23.91
CA PHE A 91 6.19 -17.79 24.18
C PHE A 91 6.21 -16.32 24.61
N LEU A 92 5.31 -15.47 24.09
CA LEU A 92 5.24 -14.05 24.47
C LEU A 92 4.48 -13.80 25.77
N LEU A 93 3.73 -14.77 26.28
CA LEU A 93 2.88 -14.60 27.46
C LEU A 93 3.65 -14.16 28.73
N PRO A 94 4.83 -14.72 29.06
CA PRO A 94 5.61 -14.26 30.22
C PRO A 94 6.02 -12.80 30.12
N LEU A 95 6.29 -12.31 28.89
CA LEU A 95 6.62 -10.91 28.68
C LEU A 95 5.44 -9.99 29.01
N VAL A 96 4.23 -10.43 28.67
CA VAL A 96 3.00 -9.66 28.89
C VAL A 96 2.60 -9.66 30.37
N GLN A 97 2.77 -10.79 31.06
CA GLN A 97 2.39 -10.97 32.46
C GLN A 97 3.44 -10.41 33.43
N ASP A 98 4.71 -10.79 33.24
CA ASP A 98 5.79 -10.54 34.20
C ASP A 98 6.77 -9.44 33.77
N ASN A 99 6.59 -8.84 32.59
CA ASN A 99 7.56 -7.92 31.98
C ASN A 99 8.97 -8.52 31.88
N GLN A 100 9.08 -9.84 31.73
CA GLN A 100 10.35 -10.54 31.53
C GLN A 100 10.14 -11.71 30.58
N LEU A 101 11.12 -11.95 29.71
CA LEU A 101 11.09 -13.08 28.79
C LEU A 101 12.40 -13.83 28.84
N GLU A 102 12.36 -15.07 29.31
CA GLU A 102 13.52 -15.97 29.27
C GLU A 102 13.56 -16.68 27.92
N VAL A 103 14.55 -16.33 27.10
CA VAL A 103 14.73 -16.89 25.76
C VAL A 103 15.61 -18.14 25.82
N SER A 104 16.63 -18.10 26.67
CA SER A 104 17.53 -19.23 26.94
C SER A 104 18.13 -19.07 28.34
N SER A 105 18.84 -20.09 28.83
CA SER A 105 19.49 -20.05 30.15
C SER A 105 20.47 -18.89 30.33
N THR A 106 21.02 -18.34 29.24
CA THR A 106 21.99 -17.24 29.27
C THR A 106 21.42 -15.91 28.80
N PHE A 107 20.22 -15.90 28.22
CA PHE A 107 19.63 -14.70 27.62
C PHE A 107 18.18 -14.51 28.07
N SER A 108 17.98 -13.45 28.85
CA SER A 108 16.65 -12.98 29.24
C SER A 108 16.47 -11.51 28.83
N ILE A 109 15.26 -11.19 28.38
CA ILE A 109 14.87 -9.85 27.97
C ILE A 109 14.09 -9.23 29.12
N LYS A 110 14.60 -8.10 29.61
CA LYS A 110 13.91 -7.26 30.59
C LYS A 110 13.71 -5.88 29.96
N PRO A 111 12.48 -5.53 29.56
CA PRO A 111 12.22 -4.27 28.88
C PRO A 111 12.56 -3.06 29.74
N LYS A 112 13.10 -2.02 29.11
CA LYS A 112 13.31 -0.72 29.75
C LYS A 112 11.98 0.00 29.98
N LEU A 113 12.02 0.97 30.91
CA LEU A 113 10.91 1.89 31.14
C LEU A 113 10.52 2.58 29.82
N GLY A 114 9.23 2.54 29.46
CA GLY A 114 8.72 3.08 28.19
C GLY A 114 8.33 2.03 27.16
N PHE A 115 8.83 0.79 27.28
CA PHE A 115 8.41 -0.31 26.41
C PHE A 115 6.92 -0.59 26.53
N ARG A 116 6.23 -0.71 25.39
CA ARG A 116 4.82 -1.13 25.34
C ARG A 116 4.58 -2.04 24.15
N MET A 117 3.91 -3.16 24.39
CA MET A 117 3.38 -4.01 23.34
C MET A 117 1.96 -3.59 22.99
N ILE A 118 1.68 -3.46 21.69
CA ILE A 118 0.38 -3.07 21.13
C ILE A 118 -0.01 -4.10 20.07
N ALA A 119 -1.06 -4.88 20.31
CA ALA A 119 -1.63 -5.79 19.32
C ALA A 119 -2.74 -5.11 18.53
N ILE A 120 -2.74 -5.25 17.20
CA ILE A 120 -3.82 -4.77 16.32
C ILE A 120 -4.60 -5.96 15.79
N CYS A 121 -5.85 -6.09 16.21
CA CYS A 121 -6.78 -7.17 15.82
C CYS A 121 -7.90 -6.62 14.91
N GLN A 122 -8.47 -7.47 14.06
CA GLN A 122 -9.60 -7.12 13.20
C GLN A 122 -10.91 -7.60 13.83
N GLY A 123 -11.97 -6.83 13.63
CA GLY A 123 -13.29 -7.14 14.18
C GLY A 123 -13.58 -6.46 15.51
N ASP A 124 -14.86 -6.45 15.88
CA ASP A 124 -15.34 -5.97 17.17
C ASP A 124 -15.51 -7.18 18.12
N PRO A 125 -14.92 -7.17 19.33
CA PRO A 125 -15.11 -8.25 20.32
C PRO A 125 -16.57 -8.40 20.79
N SER A 126 -17.43 -7.43 20.47
CA SER A 126 -18.86 -7.39 20.76
C SER A 126 -19.72 -8.13 19.74
N ASP A 127 -19.17 -8.44 18.56
CA ASP A 127 -19.92 -9.03 17.45
C ASP A 127 -20.04 -10.56 17.62
N GLU A 128 -21.27 -11.07 17.73
CA GLU A 128 -21.54 -12.51 17.99
C GLU A 128 -21.07 -13.42 16.84
N HIS A 129 -20.84 -12.87 15.65
CA HIS A 129 -20.32 -13.60 14.48
C HIS A 129 -18.79 -13.71 14.42
N LEU A 130 -18.05 -13.00 15.29
CA LEU A 130 -16.59 -13.03 15.41
C LEU A 130 -16.11 -13.77 16.68
N GLN A 131 -16.88 -14.77 17.10
CA GLN A 131 -16.52 -15.74 18.14
C GLN A 131 -15.16 -16.48 17.99
N PRO A 132 -14.47 -16.57 16.83
CA PRO A 132 -13.18 -17.27 16.77
C PRO A 132 -12.10 -16.66 17.67
N LEU A 133 -12.15 -15.36 18.00
CA LEU A 133 -11.15 -14.74 18.89
C LEU A 133 -11.31 -15.14 20.37
N LYS A 134 -12.49 -15.64 20.77
CA LYS A 134 -12.77 -16.09 22.14
C LYS A 134 -12.50 -17.59 22.34
N THR A 135 -12.37 -18.37 21.25
CA THR A 135 -12.25 -19.85 21.28
C THR A 135 -10.97 -20.39 20.62
N THR A 136 -10.15 -19.53 20.03
CA THR A 136 -8.84 -19.89 19.48
C THR A 136 -7.74 -19.84 20.54
N SER A 137 -6.62 -20.50 20.26
CA SER A 137 -5.37 -20.50 21.03
C SER A 137 -4.77 -19.10 21.31
N VAL A 138 -5.31 -18.06 20.67
CA VAL A 138 -4.93 -16.65 20.79
C VAL A 138 -5.58 -15.97 22.01
N ALA A 139 -6.72 -16.48 22.49
CA ALA A 139 -7.50 -15.86 23.56
C ALA A 139 -6.74 -15.63 24.88
N PRO A 140 -5.90 -16.57 25.38
CA PRO A 140 -5.14 -16.36 26.61
C PRO A 140 -4.17 -15.17 26.50
N PHE A 141 -3.54 -15.01 25.34
CA PHE A 141 -2.61 -13.91 25.10
C PHE A 141 -3.34 -12.56 25.06
N LEU A 142 -4.49 -12.49 24.38
CA LEU A 142 -5.26 -11.24 24.27
C LEU A 142 -5.96 -10.85 25.58
N ALA A 143 -6.31 -11.81 26.43
CA ALA A 143 -6.95 -11.56 27.73
C ALA A 143 -6.05 -10.80 28.71
N GLU A 144 -4.74 -10.94 28.60
CA GLU A 144 -3.76 -10.21 29.41
C GLU A 144 -3.54 -8.76 28.92
N LEU A 145 -4.02 -8.43 27.73
CA LEU A 145 -3.90 -7.10 27.13
C LEU A 145 -5.11 -6.22 27.50
N SER A 146 -4.86 -4.93 27.71
CA SER A 146 -5.94 -3.95 27.90
C SER A 146 -6.59 -3.63 26.56
N ALA A 147 -7.89 -3.93 26.44
CA ALA A 147 -8.63 -3.79 25.19
C ALA A 147 -9.14 -2.36 24.95
N VAL A 148 -8.94 -1.88 23.73
CA VAL A 148 -9.52 -0.64 23.19
C VAL A 148 -10.24 -0.98 21.89
N THR A 149 -11.53 -0.71 21.82
CA THR A 149 -12.32 -0.93 20.60
C THR A 149 -12.51 0.38 19.86
N LEU A 150 -12.04 0.43 18.62
CA LEU A 150 -12.23 1.58 17.73
C LEU A 150 -13.41 1.31 16.80
N LYS A 151 -14.44 2.15 16.93
CA LYS A 151 -15.62 2.09 16.08
C LYS A 151 -15.28 2.56 14.65
N PRO A 152 -15.94 2.01 13.62
CA PRO A 152 -15.82 2.52 12.27
C PRO A 152 -16.23 4.01 12.21
N LEU A 153 -15.65 4.73 11.25
CA LEU A 153 -16.04 6.10 10.92
C LEU A 153 -17.42 6.05 10.23
N GLU A 154 -18.49 6.02 11.02
CA GLU A 154 -19.87 5.98 10.52
C GLU A 154 -20.48 7.38 10.36
N GLY A 155 -19.93 8.39 11.05
CA GLY A 155 -20.47 9.75 11.08
C GLY A 155 -20.08 10.61 9.88
N ARG A 156 -21.07 11.15 9.15
CA ARG A 156 -20.84 12.19 8.12
C ARG A 156 -20.16 13.44 8.67
N GLU A 157 -20.39 13.76 9.95
CA GLU A 157 -19.78 14.93 10.60
C GLU A 157 -18.28 14.75 10.84
N ASP A 158 -17.84 13.58 11.34
CA ASP A 158 -16.42 13.25 11.50
C ASP A 158 -15.68 13.34 10.15
N PHE A 159 -16.33 12.89 9.07
CA PHE A 159 -15.77 13.04 7.73
C PHE A 159 -15.61 14.50 7.32
N LYS A 160 -16.59 15.36 7.56
CA LYS A 160 -16.47 16.79 7.23
C LYS A 160 -15.30 17.43 7.96
N GLU A 161 -15.09 17.11 9.23
CA GLU A 161 -13.95 17.62 10.00
C GLU A 161 -12.60 17.13 9.44
N ILE A 162 -12.52 15.85 9.05
CA ILE A 162 -11.33 15.29 8.41
C ILE A 162 -11.09 15.95 7.03
N LEU A 163 -12.14 16.21 6.26
CA LEU A 163 -12.02 16.88 4.96
C LEU A 163 -11.52 18.32 5.13
N GLN A 164 -12.04 19.05 6.11
CA GLN A 164 -11.61 20.41 6.44
C GLN A 164 -10.13 20.48 6.80
N THR A 165 -9.64 19.52 7.59
CA THR A 165 -8.25 19.52 8.07
C THR A 165 -7.25 19.02 7.03
N LYS A 166 -7.58 17.98 6.26
CA LYS A 166 -6.64 17.34 5.32
C LYS A 166 -6.75 17.84 3.88
N PHE A 167 -7.92 18.28 3.46
CA PHE A 167 -8.23 18.61 2.07
C PHE A 167 -8.85 20.02 1.96
N PRO A 168 -8.06 21.07 2.21
CA PRO A 168 -8.56 22.44 2.28
C PRO A 168 -9.14 22.94 0.94
N TYR A 169 -8.54 22.55 -0.19
CA TYR A 169 -9.02 22.94 -1.52
C TYR A 169 -10.36 22.28 -1.87
N LEU A 170 -10.55 21.02 -1.48
CA LEU A 170 -11.84 20.33 -1.63
C LEU A 170 -12.93 20.98 -0.76
N THR A 171 -12.57 21.37 0.45
CA THR A 171 -13.48 22.03 1.40
C THR A 171 -13.93 23.42 0.91
N SER A 172 -13.10 24.09 0.10
CA SER A 172 -13.44 25.36 -0.52
C SER A 172 -14.63 25.25 -1.50
N ILE A 173 -14.97 24.04 -1.94
CA ILE A 173 -16.12 23.73 -2.79
C ILE A 173 -17.06 22.77 -2.04
N PRO A 174 -17.97 23.27 -1.18
CA PRO A 174 -18.76 22.42 -0.28
C PRO A 174 -19.66 21.40 -1.00
N TRP A 175 -20.23 21.77 -2.15
CA TRP A 175 -21.07 20.87 -2.93
C TRP A 175 -20.28 19.66 -3.45
N LEU A 176 -19.00 19.85 -3.82
CA LEU A 176 -18.14 18.79 -4.33
C LEU A 176 -17.73 17.83 -3.22
N ALA A 177 -17.45 18.34 -2.02
CA ALA A 177 -17.19 17.51 -0.85
C ALA A 177 -18.40 16.62 -0.51
N ASN A 178 -19.62 17.18 -0.54
CA ASN A 178 -20.85 16.42 -0.34
C ASN A 178 -21.07 15.41 -1.46
N PHE A 179 -20.83 15.79 -2.71
CA PHE A 179 -20.94 14.90 -3.87
C PHE A 179 -20.04 13.67 -3.74
N VAL A 180 -18.79 13.82 -3.30
CA VAL A 180 -17.87 12.68 -3.12
C VAL A 180 -18.38 11.69 -2.07
N LEU A 181 -18.95 12.20 -0.96
CA LEU A 181 -19.55 11.36 0.09
C LEU A 181 -20.83 10.67 -0.41
N GLU A 182 -21.72 11.40 -1.07
CA GLU A 182 -22.96 10.87 -1.64
C GLU A 182 -22.69 9.83 -2.73
N ALA A 183 -21.72 10.07 -3.60
CA ALA A 183 -21.30 9.13 -4.63
C ALA A 183 -20.81 7.80 -4.04
N LYS A 184 -20.03 7.85 -2.96
CA LYS A 184 -19.56 6.65 -2.26
C LYS A 184 -20.73 5.86 -1.68
N ASP A 185 -21.63 6.52 -0.95
CA ASP A 185 -22.79 5.86 -0.32
C ASP A 185 -23.74 5.29 -1.39
N PHE A 186 -23.96 6.04 -2.48
CA PHE A 186 -24.79 5.61 -3.59
C PHE A 186 -24.21 4.39 -4.31
N LEU A 187 -22.92 4.42 -4.65
CA LEU A 187 -22.25 3.31 -5.32
C LEU A 187 -22.21 2.07 -4.42
N ASP A 188 -21.96 2.21 -3.12
CA ASP A 188 -22.06 1.11 -2.14
C ASP A 188 -23.46 0.48 -2.16
N SER A 189 -24.53 1.29 -2.18
CA SER A 189 -25.91 0.78 -2.20
C SER A 189 -26.24 0.02 -3.50
N LYS A 190 -25.80 0.53 -4.65
CA LYS A 190 -26.00 -0.13 -5.95
C LYS A 190 -25.15 -1.40 -6.05
N LEU A 191 -23.90 -1.39 -5.60
CA LEU A 191 -23.06 -2.59 -5.52
C LEU A 191 -23.69 -3.68 -4.65
N ALA A 192 -24.33 -3.31 -3.54
CA ALA A 192 -25.03 -4.25 -2.68
C ALA A 192 -26.18 -4.98 -3.40
N SER A 193 -26.81 -4.36 -4.40
CA SER A 193 -27.83 -5.02 -5.22
C SER A 193 -27.26 -6.08 -6.19
N PHE A 194 -25.97 -5.98 -6.53
CA PHE A 194 -25.28 -6.91 -7.42
C PHE A 194 -24.49 -8.01 -6.67
N LYS A 195 -24.68 -8.14 -5.35
CA LYS A 195 -24.00 -9.14 -4.49
C LYS A 195 -24.03 -10.56 -5.05
N GLY A 196 -25.14 -10.97 -5.69
CA GLY A 196 -25.28 -12.33 -6.25
C GLY A 196 -24.53 -12.57 -7.56
N GLN A 197 -24.08 -11.52 -8.25
CA GLN A 197 -23.39 -11.61 -9.55
C GLN A 197 -21.89 -11.33 -9.45
N LEU A 198 -21.45 -10.67 -8.38
CA LEU A 198 -20.05 -10.30 -8.15
C LEU A 198 -19.40 -11.26 -7.14
N LEU A 199 -18.35 -11.95 -7.58
CA LEU A 199 -17.51 -12.78 -6.69
C LEU A 199 -16.79 -11.94 -5.61
N ASP A 200 -16.50 -10.67 -5.92
CA ASP A 200 -15.77 -9.73 -5.06
C ASP A 200 -16.65 -8.56 -4.63
N HIS A 201 -17.75 -8.82 -3.93
CA HIS A 201 -18.50 -7.74 -3.28
C HIS A 201 -17.75 -7.26 -2.03
N LYS A 202 -17.10 -6.10 -2.10
CA LYS A 202 -16.49 -5.42 -0.94
C LYS A 202 -17.01 -3.99 -0.84
N PRO A 203 -17.48 -3.54 0.34
CA PRO A 203 -17.85 -2.13 0.53
C PRO A 203 -16.64 -1.23 0.34
N PHE A 204 -16.87 -0.01 -0.11
CA PHE A 204 -15.80 0.97 -0.29
C PHE A 204 -15.15 1.33 1.04
N SER A 205 -13.83 1.15 1.10
CA SER A 205 -13.05 1.51 2.27
C SER A 205 -12.85 3.02 2.39
N VAL A 206 -12.72 3.51 3.61
CA VAL A 206 -12.33 4.91 3.89
C VAL A 206 -11.02 5.29 3.19
N LYS A 207 -10.12 4.32 2.97
CA LYS A 207 -8.88 4.54 2.23
C LYS A 207 -9.13 4.91 0.75
N GLN A 208 -10.10 4.27 0.10
CA GLN A 208 -10.47 4.61 -1.28
C GLN A 208 -11.08 6.02 -1.34
N LEU A 209 -11.95 6.36 -0.39
CA LEU A 209 -12.48 7.70 -0.25
C LEU A 209 -11.36 8.75 -0.11
N PHE A 210 -10.39 8.52 0.78
CA PHE A 210 -9.25 9.43 0.93
C PHE A 210 -8.36 9.51 -0.31
N ARG A 211 -8.19 8.43 -1.08
CA ARG A 211 -7.49 8.49 -2.37
C ARG A 211 -8.22 9.45 -3.33
N VAL A 212 -9.54 9.29 -3.48
CA VAL A 212 -10.34 10.20 -4.31
C VAL A 212 -10.20 11.65 -3.83
N CYS A 213 -10.36 11.91 -2.53
CA CYS A 213 -10.20 13.25 -1.97
C CYS A 213 -8.81 13.83 -2.22
N GLN A 214 -7.75 13.02 -2.10
CA GLN A 214 -6.38 13.44 -2.35
C GLN A 214 -6.13 13.79 -3.82
N ARG A 215 -6.66 12.97 -4.75
CA ARG A 215 -6.57 13.25 -6.19
C ARG A 215 -7.31 14.53 -6.57
N ILE A 216 -8.56 14.66 -6.14
CA ILE A 216 -9.37 15.87 -6.38
C ILE A 216 -8.69 17.10 -5.76
N ASN A 217 -8.20 17.01 -4.52
CA ASN A 217 -7.52 18.12 -3.86
C ASN A 217 -6.25 18.55 -4.60
N SER A 218 -5.52 17.62 -5.25
CA SER A 218 -4.36 17.93 -6.08
C SER A 218 -4.73 18.54 -7.44
N ILE A 219 -5.89 18.21 -8.00
CA ILE A 219 -6.42 18.88 -9.20
C ILE A 219 -6.79 20.32 -8.82
N LEU A 220 -7.54 20.48 -7.74
CA LEU A 220 -8.01 21.77 -7.26
C LEU A 220 -6.86 22.68 -6.80
N SER A 221 -5.76 22.16 -6.27
CA SER A 221 -4.62 22.99 -5.87
C SER A 221 -3.96 23.76 -7.03
N SER A 222 -4.17 23.32 -8.28
CA SER A 222 -3.69 24.03 -9.47
C SER A 222 -4.65 25.10 -9.99
N ILE A 223 -5.88 25.14 -9.47
CA ILE A 223 -6.99 25.95 -9.99
C ILE A 223 -7.53 26.93 -8.94
N VAL A 224 -7.56 26.52 -7.67
CA VAL A 224 -8.21 27.22 -6.57
C VAL A 224 -7.20 28.01 -5.76
N ASP A 225 -7.35 29.33 -5.77
CA ASP A 225 -6.68 30.22 -4.81
C ASP A 225 -7.45 30.25 -3.49
N LEU A 226 -6.79 29.79 -2.41
CA LEU A 226 -7.40 29.68 -1.07
C LEU A 226 -7.80 31.03 -0.46
N GLU A 227 -7.29 32.14 -0.99
CA GLU A 227 -7.59 33.49 -0.52
C GLU A 227 -8.98 33.98 -0.97
N HIS A 228 -9.54 33.42 -2.06
CA HIS A 228 -10.83 33.79 -2.63
C HIS A 228 -11.72 32.58 -2.95
N PRO A 229 -12.25 31.86 -1.94
CA PRO A 229 -13.00 30.61 -2.12
C PRO A 229 -14.42 30.77 -2.68
N GLY A 230 -14.79 31.93 -3.23
CA GLY A 230 -16.19 32.37 -3.32
C GLY A 230 -16.97 32.02 -4.59
N SER A 231 -16.34 31.59 -5.69
CA SER A 231 -17.08 31.37 -6.96
C SER A 231 -16.33 30.55 -8.01
N LEU A 232 -15.64 29.49 -7.59
CA LEU A 232 -14.95 28.64 -8.55
C LEU A 232 -15.92 27.65 -9.21
N PHE A 233 -16.21 27.91 -10.48
CA PHE A 233 -16.88 26.98 -11.36
C PHE A 233 -15.86 25.97 -11.87
N LEU A 234 -16.23 24.68 -11.84
CA LEU A 234 -15.42 23.64 -12.47
C LEU A 234 -15.56 23.76 -13.99
N SER A 235 -14.44 23.80 -14.70
CA SER A 235 -14.46 23.65 -16.16
C SER A 235 -14.94 22.25 -16.54
N SER A 236 -15.46 22.09 -17.76
CA SER A 236 -15.87 20.77 -18.28
C SER A 236 -14.72 19.77 -18.31
N ALA A 237 -13.49 20.23 -18.56
CA ALA A 237 -12.29 19.41 -18.50
C ALA A 237 -11.99 18.95 -17.06
N THR A 238 -12.01 19.87 -16.08
CA THR A 238 -11.79 19.54 -14.67
C THR A 238 -12.85 18.57 -14.13
N ALA A 239 -14.11 18.75 -14.52
CA ALA A 239 -15.21 17.84 -14.17
C ALA A 239 -14.97 16.42 -14.72
N ARG A 240 -14.53 16.31 -15.98
CA ARG A 240 -14.16 15.02 -16.60
C ARG A 240 -13.01 14.36 -15.84
N ASP A 241 -11.99 15.11 -15.44
CA ASP A 241 -10.85 14.57 -14.70
C ASP A 241 -11.26 14.06 -13.30
N ILE A 242 -12.07 14.83 -12.56
CA ILE A 242 -12.59 14.44 -11.25
C ILE A 242 -13.38 13.13 -11.36
N LEU A 243 -14.32 13.04 -12.31
CA LEU A 243 -15.12 11.83 -12.50
C LEU A 243 -14.27 10.64 -12.95
N THR A 244 -13.29 10.87 -13.82
CA THR A 244 -12.37 9.82 -14.26
C THR A 244 -11.57 9.28 -13.07
N ASP A 245 -11.15 10.13 -12.12
CA ASP A 245 -10.48 9.68 -10.90
C ASP A 245 -11.39 8.89 -9.98
N MET A 246 -12.64 9.32 -9.82
CA MET A 246 -13.62 8.56 -9.05
C MET A 246 -13.86 7.18 -9.65
N VAL A 247 -14.01 7.08 -10.97
CA VAL A 247 -14.18 5.79 -11.68
C VAL A 247 -12.91 4.93 -11.56
N ASP A 248 -11.72 5.52 -11.67
CA ASP A 248 -10.44 4.80 -11.56
C ASP A 248 -10.17 4.30 -10.12
N VAL A 249 -10.66 4.99 -9.08
CA VAL A 249 -10.46 4.54 -7.68
C VAL A 249 -11.58 3.62 -7.20
N PHE A 250 -12.84 3.94 -7.50
CA PHE A 250 -14.00 3.16 -7.04
C PHE A 250 -14.32 2.00 -7.98
N LEU A 251 -14.28 2.18 -9.30
CA LEU A 251 -14.84 1.19 -10.24
C LEU A 251 -13.77 0.46 -11.07
N ALA A 252 -12.48 0.72 -10.86
CA ALA A 252 -11.41 0.05 -11.62
C ALA A 252 -11.28 -1.44 -11.31
N TYR A 253 -11.62 -1.88 -10.10
CA TYR A 253 -11.52 -3.29 -9.72
C TYR A 253 -12.61 -4.18 -10.36
N LEU A 254 -13.67 -3.57 -10.91
CA LEU A 254 -14.79 -4.30 -11.50
C LEU A 254 -14.42 -4.85 -12.88
N TYR A 255 -14.42 -6.18 -12.99
CA TYR A 255 -14.13 -6.90 -14.23
C TYR A 255 -15.32 -6.92 -15.20
N ASP A 256 -16.56 -7.06 -14.70
CA ASP A 256 -17.75 -7.10 -15.56
C ASP A 256 -18.03 -5.70 -16.14
N LYS A 257 -17.74 -5.54 -17.44
CA LYS A 257 -17.96 -4.31 -18.19
C LYS A 257 -19.41 -3.83 -18.11
N ARG A 258 -20.39 -4.73 -18.06
CA ARG A 258 -21.82 -4.37 -18.04
C ARG A 258 -22.17 -3.69 -16.72
N ILE A 259 -21.76 -4.29 -15.60
CA ILE A 259 -22.00 -3.72 -14.26
C ILE A 259 -21.25 -2.39 -14.13
N LYS A 260 -20.01 -2.33 -14.62
CA LYS A 260 -19.24 -1.09 -14.63
C LYS A 260 -19.95 0.02 -15.42
N THR A 261 -20.48 -0.27 -16.62
CA THR A 261 -21.26 0.68 -17.42
C THR A 261 -22.49 1.18 -16.68
N ILE A 262 -23.25 0.29 -16.02
CA ILE A 262 -24.44 0.66 -15.23
C ILE A 262 -24.06 1.57 -14.06
N LEU A 263 -22.97 1.28 -13.35
CA LEU A 263 -22.54 2.09 -12.21
C LEU A 263 -21.99 3.46 -12.64
N VAL A 264 -21.24 3.52 -13.75
CA VAL A 264 -20.75 4.78 -14.31
C VAL A 264 -21.91 5.65 -14.78
N SER A 265 -22.89 5.08 -15.50
CA SER A 265 -24.05 5.83 -15.97
C SER A 265 -24.91 6.33 -14.80
N ALA A 266 -25.13 5.48 -13.78
CA ALA A 266 -25.85 5.88 -12.57
C ALA A 266 -25.11 7.00 -11.81
N LEU A 267 -23.78 6.91 -11.66
CA LEU A 267 -22.98 7.95 -11.01
C LEU A 267 -23.12 9.31 -11.72
N VAL A 268 -23.00 9.32 -13.05
CA VAL A 268 -23.07 10.55 -13.84
C VAL A 268 -24.48 11.13 -13.85
N VAL A 269 -25.50 10.32 -14.16
CA VAL A 269 -26.87 10.78 -14.37
C VAL A 269 -27.61 11.04 -13.06
N GLU A 270 -27.47 10.16 -12.06
CA GLU A 270 -28.24 10.22 -10.82
C GLU A 270 -27.56 11.06 -9.72
N VAL A 271 -26.23 11.20 -9.74
CA VAL A 271 -25.48 11.88 -8.64
C VAL A 271 -24.79 13.16 -9.12
N PHE A 272 -24.01 13.10 -10.21
CA PHE A 272 -23.21 14.24 -10.65
C PHE A 272 -24.04 15.33 -11.35
N ASN A 273 -24.90 14.93 -12.28
CA ASN A 273 -25.75 15.85 -13.05
C ASN A 273 -26.70 16.70 -12.19
N PRO A 274 -27.46 16.17 -11.20
CA PRO A 274 -28.32 17.00 -10.36
C PRO A 274 -27.57 18.03 -9.52
N ALA A 275 -26.32 17.76 -9.14
CA ALA A 275 -25.46 18.73 -8.43
C ALA A 275 -24.93 19.84 -9.36
N CYS A 276 -24.67 19.53 -10.64
CA CYS A 276 -24.22 20.49 -11.66
C CYS A 276 -25.35 21.35 -12.24
N LEU A 277 -26.58 20.81 -12.32
CA LEU A 277 -27.77 21.49 -12.87
C LEU A 277 -28.22 22.73 -12.08
N GLN A 278 -27.69 22.95 -10.87
CA GLN A 278 -27.95 24.19 -10.14
C GLN A 278 -27.35 25.43 -10.81
N ASN A 279 -26.43 25.27 -11.78
CA ASN A 279 -25.80 26.39 -12.49
C ASN A 279 -25.88 26.22 -14.02
N SER A 280 -26.50 27.21 -14.67
CA SER A 280 -26.98 27.22 -16.06
C SER A 280 -25.92 27.32 -17.17
N GLN A 281 -24.62 27.14 -16.88
CA GLN A 281 -23.55 27.45 -17.86
C GLN A 281 -22.75 26.24 -18.38
N THR A 282 -22.87 25.06 -17.78
CA THR A 282 -22.21 23.85 -18.27
C THR A 282 -23.26 22.81 -18.67
N GLN A 283 -23.86 22.98 -19.85
CA GLN A 283 -24.63 21.92 -20.51
C GLN A 283 -23.64 20.88 -21.05
N ILE A 284 -23.19 19.98 -20.17
CA ILE A 284 -22.49 18.76 -20.60
C ILE A 284 -23.57 17.70 -20.76
N ASP A 285 -23.67 17.09 -21.94
CA ASP A 285 -24.56 15.96 -22.14
C ASP A 285 -24.10 14.78 -21.25
N PRO A 286 -24.95 14.29 -20.33
CA PRO A 286 -24.60 13.15 -19.49
C PRO A 286 -24.19 11.92 -20.30
N GLN A 287 -24.76 11.73 -21.50
CA GLN A 287 -24.41 10.59 -22.35
C GLN A 287 -23.00 10.74 -22.90
N GLU A 288 -22.63 11.91 -23.42
CA GLU A 288 -21.26 12.20 -23.90
C GLU A 288 -20.22 11.98 -22.78
N LEU A 289 -20.56 12.34 -21.54
CA LEU A 289 -19.67 12.14 -20.39
C LEU A 289 -19.53 10.67 -20.01
N VAL A 290 -20.62 9.90 -20.07
CA VAL A 290 -20.58 8.45 -19.85
C VAL A 290 -19.76 7.77 -20.94
N ASP A 291 -19.96 8.15 -22.20
CA ASP A 291 -19.19 7.63 -23.33
C ASP A 291 -17.72 7.99 -23.18
N TYR A 292 -17.38 9.22 -22.79
CA TYR A 292 -15.99 9.60 -22.49
C TYR A 292 -15.35 8.71 -21.40
N LEU A 293 -16.08 8.46 -20.30
CA LEU A 293 -15.60 7.63 -19.19
C LEU A 293 -15.47 6.15 -19.56
N LEU A 294 -16.25 5.65 -20.52
CA LEU A 294 -16.30 4.26 -20.94
C LEU A 294 -15.43 3.96 -22.17
N GLU A 295 -15.53 4.78 -23.21
CA GLU A 295 -14.82 4.67 -24.49
C GLU A 295 -13.36 5.11 -24.39
N GLN A 296 -13.02 6.01 -23.45
CA GLN A 296 -11.65 6.36 -23.05
C GLN A 296 -10.67 6.57 -24.22
N THR A 297 -11.10 7.25 -25.28
CA THR A 297 -10.18 7.90 -26.21
C THR A 297 -9.57 9.09 -25.48
N ARG A 298 -8.32 8.92 -25.06
CA ARG A 298 -7.60 9.93 -24.30
C ARG A 298 -6.52 10.52 -25.17
N ASP A 299 -6.38 11.84 -25.11
CA ASP A 299 -5.35 12.53 -25.88
C ASP A 299 -3.98 12.01 -25.44
N PHE A 300 -3.22 11.51 -26.39
CA PHE A 300 -1.84 11.10 -26.15
C PHE A 300 -0.97 11.83 -27.16
N GLY A 301 0.22 12.21 -26.71
CA GLY A 301 1.22 12.79 -27.59
C GLY A 301 2.58 12.26 -27.21
N ILE A 302 3.22 11.68 -28.21
CA ILE A 302 4.57 11.15 -28.15
C ILE A 302 5.43 12.17 -28.90
N SER A 303 6.12 13.03 -28.17
CA SER A 303 7.10 13.95 -28.75
C SER A 303 8.53 13.49 -28.44
N GLN A 304 9.52 14.06 -29.13
CA GLN A 304 10.93 13.75 -28.89
C GLN A 304 11.46 14.20 -27.53
N HIS A 305 10.68 15.01 -26.79
CA HIS A 305 11.10 15.61 -25.51
C HIS A 305 10.15 15.25 -24.35
N SER A 306 8.88 14.98 -24.65
CA SER A 306 7.89 14.60 -23.65
C SER A 306 6.84 13.63 -24.21
N HIS A 307 6.45 12.67 -23.38
CA HIS A 307 5.27 11.83 -23.62
C HIS A 307 4.18 12.24 -22.65
N TYR A 308 2.99 12.57 -23.14
CA TYR A 308 1.81 12.75 -22.30
C TYR A 308 0.80 11.62 -22.58
N PHE A 309 0.23 11.10 -21.51
CA PHE A 309 -0.73 9.99 -21.53
C PHE A 309 -2.01 10.49 -20.87
N GLY A 310 -2.96 10.98 -21.68
CA GLY A 310 -4.20 11.58 -21.20
C GLY A 310 -3.94 12.67 -20.18
N ARG A 311 -4.49 12.50 -18.97
CA ARG A 311 -4.42 13.49 -17.88
C ARG A 311 -3.18 13.38 -16.98
N ALA A 312 -2.34 12.37 -17.18
CA ALA A 312 -1.09 12.26 -16.42
C ALA A 312 -0.15 13.40 -16.81
N LYS A 313 0.64 13.89 -15.84
CA LYS A 313 1.69 14.88 -16.11
C LYS A 313 2.67 14.35 -17.15
N PRO A 314 3.13 15.20 -18.09
CA PRO A 314 4.04 14.78 -19.13
C PRO A 314 5.30 14.16 -18.54
N VAL A 315 5.73 13.05 -19.13
CA VAL A 315 6.97 12.37 -18.82
C VAL A 315 8.08 12.99 -19.66
N GLU A 316 8.97 13.73 -19.02
CA GLU A 316 10.19 14.21 -19.66
C GLU A 316 11.14 13.03 -19.92
N ILE A 317 11.63 12.95 -21.14
CA ILE A 317 12.52 11.87 -21.55
C ILE A 317 13.92 12.19 -21.06
N ALA A 318 14.43 11.39 -20.12
CA ALA A 318 15.78 11.56 -19.60
C ALA A 318 16.89 11.23 -20.63
N ASN A 319 16.62 10.32 -21.58
CA ASN A 319 17.53 9.93 -22.66
C ASN A 319 16.78 9.71 -23.99
N PRO A 320 16.88 10.63 -24.97
CA PRO A 320 16.16 10.53 -26.24
C PRO A 320 16.65 9.40 -27.17
N GLU A 321 17.79 8.76 -26.87
CA GLU A 321 18.36 7.65 -27.65
C GLU A 321 17.74 6.28 -27.35
N VAL A 322 16.92 6.16 -26.29
CA VAL A 322 16.25 4.92 -25.90
C VAL A 322 14.80 4.94 -26.41
N GLN A 323 14.61 5.08 -27.71
CA GLN A 323 13.32 4.78 -28.32
C GLN A 323 13.26 3.27 -28.55
N SER A 324 12.32 2.58 -27.91
CA SER A 324 12.06 1.19 -28.23
C SER A 324 11.27 1.14 -29.55
N GLU A 325 11.92 0.70 -30.63
CA GLU A 325 11.26 0.59 -31.94
C GLU A 325 10.16 -0.51 -31.96
N ASP A 326 10.13 -1.37 -30.93
CA ASP A 326 9.30 -2.58 -30.89
C ASP A 326 7.97 -2.45 -30.10
N PHE A 327 7.72 -1.34 -29.39
CA PHE A 327 6.52 -1.21 -28.56
C PHE A 327 5.41 -0.38 -29.20
N VAL A 328 4.29 -1.03 -29.53
CA VAL A 328 3.11 -0.37 -30.11
C VAL A 328 2.14 0.06 -29.01
N PHE A 329 1.90 1.36 -28.93
CA PHE A 329 0.89 1.94 -28.04
C PHE A 329 -0.52 1.75 -28.63
N THR A 330 -1.16 0.63 -28.28
CA THR A 330 -2.60 0.44 -28.52
C THR A 330 -3.44 1.28 -27.55
N SER A 331 -4.72 1.52 -27.87
CA SER A 331 -5.65 2.23 -26.97
C SER A 331 -5.74 1.60 -25.57
N THR A 332 -5.77 0.27 -25.50
CA THR A 332 -5.77 -0.49 -24.24
C THR A 332 -4.48 -0.27 -23.44
N THR A 333 -3.34 -0.25 -24.12
CA THR A 333 -2.04 -0.02 -23.50
C THR A 333 -1.91 1.41 -22.99
N LEU A 334 -2.33 2.40 -23.78
CA LEU A 334 -2.32 3.82 -23.40
C LEU A 334 -3.15 4.06 -22.14
N ARG A 335 -4.35 3.47 -22.08
CA ARG A 335 -5.21 3.51 -20.89
C ARG A 335 -4.49 2.98 -19.64
N LEU A 336 -3.87 1.81 -19.77
CA LEU A 336 -3.13 1.19 -18.67
C LEU A 336 -1.98 2.07 -18.20
N VAL A 337 -1.19 2.58 -19.15
CA VAL A 337 -0.03 3.44 -18.88
C VAL A 337 -0.45 4.73 -18.20
N GLU A 338 -1.55 5.35 -18.61
CA GLU A 338 -2.07 6.54 -17.96
C GLU A 338 -2.57 6.26 -16.54
N GLN A 339 -3.38 5.20 -16.34
CA GLN A 339 -3.87 4.84 -15.01
C GLN A 339 -2.70 4.58 -14.03
N VAL A 340 -1.66 3.88 -14.50
CA VAL A 340 -0.44 3.66 -13.73
C VAL A 340 0.30 4.98 -13.50
N SER A 341 0.39 5.86 -14.51
CA SER A 341 1.07 7.16 -14.39
C SER A 341 0.40 8.07 -13.37
N VAL A 342 -0.94 8.21 -13.40
CA VAL A 342 -1.71 8.97 -12.41
C VAL A 342 -1.51 8.40 -11.01
N ALA A 343 -1.55 7.07 -10.85
CA ALA A 343 -1.32 6.44 -9.56
C ALA A 343 0.12 6.69 -9.04
N LEU A 344 1.13 6.67 -9.91
CA LEU A 344 2.51 6.99 -9.55
C LEU A 344 2.69 8.45 -9.11
N GLU A 345 1.99 9.39 -9.74
CA GLU A 345 1.99 10.82 -9.37
C GLU A 345 1.42 11.05 -7.97
N HIS A 346 0.42 10.26 -7.57
CA HIS A 346 -0.17 10.31 -6.23
C HIS A 346 0.53 9.39 -5.21
N HIS A 347 1.67 8.79 -5.57
CA HIS A 347 2.41 7.86 -4.72
C HIS A 347 1.58 6.65 -4.25
N GLU A 348 0.68 6.18 -5.10
CA GLU A 348 -0.18 5.05 -4.81
C GLU A 348 0.46 3.72 -5.23
N SER A 349 0.26 2.67 -4.42
CA SER A 349 0.61 1.29 -4.81
C SER A 349 -0.43 0.74 -5.79
N VAL A 350 0.03 0.22 -6.92
CA VAL A 350 -0.81 -0.26 -8.03
C VAL A 350 -0.79 -1.79 -8.11
N LEU A 351 -1.97 -2.38 -8.26
CA LEU A 351 -2.15 -3.80 -8.59
C LEU A 351 -2.76 -3.91 -9.99
N LEU A 352 -2.09 -4.62 -10.89
CA LEU A 352 -2.58 -4.85 -12.25
C LEU A 352 -3.12 -6.26 -12.39
N VAL A 353 -4.43 -6.40 -12.58
CA VAL A 353 -5.13 -7.70 -12.70
C VAL A 353 -5.67 -7.88 -14.11
N GLY A 354 -5.63 -9.11 -14.62
CA GLY A 354 -6.28 -9.51 -15.87
C GLY A 354 -5.60 -10.74 -16.47
N GLU A 355 -6.13 -11.23 -17.59
CA GLU A 355 -5.61 -12.41 -18.30
C GLU A 355 -4.12 -12.31 -18.62
N THR A 356 -3.39 -13.43 -18.53
CA THR A 356 -1.96 -13.44 -18.87
C THR A 356 -1.78 -13.15 -20.37
N GLY A 357 -0.65 -12.54 -20.73
CA GLY A 357 -0.36 -12.23 -22.14
C GLY A 357 -0.97 -10.94 -22.69
N THR A 358 -1.80 -10.20 -21.94
CA THR A 358 -2.38 -8.92 -22.40
C THR A 358 -1.41 -7.72 -22.37
N GLY A 359 -0.10 -7.96 -22.25
CA GLY A 359 0.92 -6.90 -22.29
C GLY A 359 1.09 -6.07 -21.00
N LYS A 360 0.49 -6.47 -19.86
CA LYS A 360 0.63 -5.76 -18.57
C LYS A 360 2.09 -5.53 -18.16
N THR A 361 2.89 -6.60 -18.14
CA THR A 361 4.32 -6.52 -17.77
C THR A 361 5.11 -5.66 -18.75
N THR A 362 4.83 -5.80 -20.05
CA THR A 362 5.48 -5.03 -21.11
C THR A 362 5.17 -3.54 -20.99
N ALA A 363 3.93 -3.17 -20.68
CA ALA A 363 3.53 -1.76 -20.48
C ALA A 363 4.25 -1.11 -19.28
N VAL A 364 4.42 -1.85 -18.18
CA VAL A 364 5.17 -1.36 -17.00
C VAL A 364 6.66 -1.24 -17.31
N GLN A 365 7.24 -2.20 -18.03
CA GLN A 365 8.62 -2.14 -18.50
C GLN A 365 8.86 -0.91 -19.37
N GLU A 366 7.96 -0.64 -20.30
CA GLU A 366 8.09 0.51 -21.19
C GLU A 366 7.94 1.83 -20.43
N LEU A 367 6.93 1.96 -19.57
CA LEU A 367 6.76 3.14 -18.73
C LEU A 367 7.98 3.42 -17.84
N ALA A 368 8.62 2.37 -17.30
CA ALA A 368 9.84 2.52 -16.50
C ALA A 368 11.02 3.05 -17.32
N LYS A 369 11.19 2.56 -18.57
CA LYS A 369 12.20 3.08 -19.51
C LYS A 369 11.95 4.55 -19.83
N LEU A 370 10.70 4.91 -20.17
CA LEU A 370 10.31 6.29 -20.49
C LEU A 370 10.60 7.26 -19.33
N ARG A 371 10.37 6.83 -18.09
CA ARG A 371 10.67 7.60 -16.87
C ARG A 371 12.15 7.54 -16.45
N GLY A 372 13.00 6.82 -17.17
CA GLY A 372 14.41 6.62 -16.82
C GLY A 372 14.64 5.92 -15.48
N LYS A 373 13.67 5.12 -15.02
CA LYS A 373 13.74 4.41 -13.74
C LYS A 373 14.20 2.97 -13.94
N ARG A 374 15.06 2.48 -13.04
CA ARG A 374 15.41 1.06 -12.99
C ARG A 374 14.22 0.26 -12.47
N LEU A 375 13.70 -0.62 -13.32
CA LEU A 375 12.67 -1.58 -12.95
C LEU A 375 13.32 -2.84 -12.37
N HIS A 376 12.98 -3.17 -11.13
CA HIS A 376 13.33 -4.45 -10.51
C HIS A 376 12.12 -5.37 -10.54
N VAL A 377 12.24 -6.50 -11.21
CA VAL A 377 11.18 -7.50 -11.34
C VAL A 377 11.46 -8.63 -10.36
N PHE A 378 10.57 -8.82 -9.39
CA PHE A 378 10.58 -9.95 -8.47
C PHE A 378 9.42 -10.87 -8.84
N ASN A 379 9.72 -12.14 -9.12
CA ASN A 379 8.70 -13.14 -9.41
C ASN A 379 8.31 -13.83 -8.10
N LEU A 380 7.08 -13.60 -7.64
CA LEU A 380 6.55 -14.23 -6.43
C LEU A 380 5.95 -15.59 -6.80
N ASN A 381 6.33 -16.63 -6.07
CA ASN A 381 5.77 -17.98 -6.15
C ASN A 381 5.35 -18.46 -4.76
N GLN A 382 4.74 -19.66 -4.67
CA GLN A 382 4.28 -20.22 -3.38
C GLN A 382 5.39 -20.49 -2.36
N ASN A 383 6.65 -20.55 -2.80
CA ASN A 383 7.81 -20.76 -1.94
C ASN A 383 8.55 -19.45 -1.64
N THR A 384 8.01 -18.30 -2.07
CA THR A 384 8.62 -17.00 -1.82
C THR A 384 8.26 -16.56 -0.42
N ASP A 385 9.26 -16.47 0.44
CA ASP A 385 9.09 -16.06 1.82
C ASP A 385 9.35 -14.55 1.99
N SER A 386 8.90 -13.99 3.11
CA SER A 386 9.20 -12.60 3.49
C SER A 386 10.71 -12.32 3.54
N SER A 387 11.52 -13.35 3.84
CA SER A 387 12.98 -13.27 3.85
C SER A 387 13.61 -13.09 2.46
N ASP A 388 12.93 -13.48 1.37
CA ASP A 388 13.41 -13.26 0.00
C ASP A 388 13.28 -11.79 -0.42
N LEU A 389 12.29 -11.07 0.13
CA LEU A 389 12.03 -9.67 -0.18
C LEU A 389 12.77 -8.71 0.76
N LEU A 390 12.77 -9.01 2.06
CA LEU A 390 13.39 -8.16 3.08
C LEU A 390 14.87 -8.48 3.32
N GLY A 391 15.31 -9.66 2.86
CA GLY A 391 16.62 -10.22 3.15
C GLY A 391 16.57 -11.18 4.33
N GLY A 392 17.29 -12.28 4.20
CA GLY A 392 17.43 -13.32 5.23
C GLY A 392 18.89 -13.71 5.44
N PHE A 393 19.15 -14.43 6.53
CA PHE A 393 20.46 -15.03 6.75
C PHE A 393 20.55 -16.30 5.94
N LYS A 394 21.46 -16.31 4.97
CA LYS A 394 21.84 -17.53 4.27
C LYS A 394 23.21 -17.97 4.79
N PRO A 395 23.41 -19.27 5.10
CA PRO A 395 24.75 -19.76 5.38
C PRO A 395 25.67 -19.40 4.21
N VAL A 396 26.79 -18.77 4.52
CA VAL A 396 27.76 -18.34 3.52
C VAL A 396 28.47 -19.57 2.99
N ASP A 397 28.12 -19.99 1.77
CA ASP A 397 28.93 -20.95 1.04
C ASP A 397 30.21 -20.22 0.59
N ILE A 398 31.37 -20.84 0.84
CA ILE A 398 32.70 -20.36 0.46
C ILE A 398 32.72 -19.94 -1.02
N LYS A 399 31.95 -20.60 -1.88
CA LYS A 399 31.81 -20.23 -3.30
C LYS A 399 31.32 -18.79 -3.52
N PHE A 400 30.38 -18.31 -2.71
CA PHE A 400 29.89 -16.93 -2.80
C PHE A 400 30.92 -15.94 -2.27
N LEU A 401 31.62 -16.29 -1.19
CA LEU A 401 32.69 -15.45 -0.62
C LEU A 401 33.86 -15.29 -1.60
N MET A 402 34.20 -16.35 -2.34
CA MET A 402 35.28 -16.36 -3.32
C MET A 402 34.89 -15.74 -4.66
N LYS A 403 33.61 -15.55 -4.96
CA LYS A 403 33.12 -15.06 -6.27
C LYS A 403 33.67 -13.66 -6.63
N PRO A 404 33.70 -12.66 -5.74
CA PRO A 404 34.30 -11.35 -6.04
C PRO A 404 35.81 -11.46 -6.30
N THR A 405 36.52 -12.23 -5.47
CA THR A 405 37.97 -12.47 -5.60
C THR A 405 38.30 -13.20 -6.89
N TYR A 406 37.48 -14.18 -7.26
CA TYR A 406 37.60 -14.91 -8.53
C TYR A 406 37.28 -14.02 -9.73
N GLY A 407 36.28 -13.14 -9.62
CA GLY A 407 35.98 -12.13 -10.64
C GLY A 407 37.13 -11.14 -10.84
N LEU A 408 37.76 -10.69 -9.76
CA LEU A 408 38.98 -9.86 -9.80
C LEU A 408 40.14 -10.61 -10.44
N PHE A 409 40.36 -11.86 -10.06
CA PHE A 409 41.38 -12.72 -10.67
C PHE A 409 41.15 -12.88 -12.18
N LEU A 410 39.92 -13.18 -12.62
CA LEU A 410 39.59 -13.29 -14.04
C LEU A 410 39.80 -11.97 -14.80
N GLY A 411 39.45 -10.83 -14.18
CA GLY A 411 39.69 -9.51 -14.73
C GLY A 411 41.17 -9.20 -14.91
N LEU A 412 42.00 -9.54 -13.91
CA LEU A 412 43.46 -9.38 -13.96
C LEU A 412 44.10 -10.37 -14.95
N PHE A 413 43.65 -11.61 -14.96
CA PHE A 413 44.14 -12.66 -15.84
C PHE A 413 43.91 -12.30 -17.31
N ARG A 414 42.73 -11.79 -17.68
CA ARG A 414 42.43 -11.30 -19.04
C ARG A 414 43.26 -10.07 -19.44
N ARG A 415 43.74 -9.28 -18.47
CA ARG A 415 44.60 -8.11 -18.71
C ARG A 415 46.07 -8.49 -18.87
N LEU A 416 46.54 -9.48 -18.11
CA LEU A 416 47.95 -9.87 -18.06
C LEU A 416 48.31 -10.98 -19.06
N PHE A 417 47.34 -11.83 -19.42
CA PHE A 417 47.57 -12.98 -20.30
C PHE A 417 46.68 -12.90 -21.54
N PRO A 418 47.19 -13.27 -22.73
CA PRO A 418 46.41 -13.27 -23.96
C PRO A 418 45.24 -14.25 -23.88
N ALA A 419 44.02 -13.74 -24.13
CA ALA A 419 42.77 -14.49 -24.03
C ALA A 419 42.71 -15.65 -25.03
N ASP A 420 43.27 -15.48 -26.23
CA ASP A 420 43.20 -16.47 -27.32
C ASP A 420 43.92 -17.78 -26.97
N LYS A 421 45.02 -17.71 -26.20
CA LYS A 421 45.79 -18.89 -25.79
C LYS A 421 45.20 -19.60 -24.57
N ASN A 422 44.38 -18.91 -23.80
CA ASN A 422 43.82 -19.40 -22.53
C ASN A 422 42.31 -19.59 -22.59
N ARG A 423 41.76 -19.76 -23.80
CA ARG A 423 40.32 -19.82 -24.05
C ARG A 423 39.65 -20.97 -23.32
N THR A 424 40.28 -22.14 -23.29
CA THR A 424 39.81 -23.33 -22.55
C THR A 424 39.68 -23.09 -21.05
N PHE A 425 40.62 -22.35 -20.45
CA PHE A 425 40.57 -21.98 -19.03
C PHE A 425 39.48 -20.94 -18.75
N LEU A 426 39.29 -19.98 -19.66
CA LEU A 426 38.26 -18.94 -19.54
C LEU A 426 36.84 -19.48 -19.76
N GLU A 427 36.67 -20.53 -20.57
CA GLU A 427 35.39 -21.22 -20.80
C GLU A 427 35.02 -22.13 -19.62
N LEU A 428 35.99 -22.76 -18.95
CA LEU A 428 35.78 -23.51 -17.70
C LEU A 428 35.45 -22.62 -16.49
N ALA A 429 35.68 -21.31 -16.61
CA ALA A 429 35.51 -20.31 -15.56
C ALA A 429 34.16 -19.57 -15.59
N GLN A 430 33.35 -19.79 -16.63
CA GLN A 430 31.97 -19.28 -16.76
C GLN A 430 30.97 -20.27 -16.17
#